data_AF-G5DYS8-F1
#
_entry.id   AF-G5DYS8-F1
#
_cell.length_a   1.000
_cell.length_b   1.000
_cell.length_c   1.000
_cell.angle_alpha   90.00
_cell.angle_beta   90.00
_cell.angle_gamma   90.00
#
_symmetry.space_group_name_H-M   'P 1'
#
loop_
_entity.id
_entity.type
_entity.pdbx_description
1 polymer ?
#
loop_
_entity_poly.entity_id
_entity_poly.type
_entity_poly.pdbx_seq_one_letter_code
_entity_poly.pdbx_strand_id
1 'polypeptide(L)'
;NPWNILIKHRQIQRRGRRSQLAVSFTDPAVSMDLLRAVLQPNINEEIQGIFNKYMKFFQKAAQNVRDNVGEQVDPEQLIHETCRNCLEQAKATEPVKREGPKWDPARLNETITFVLGSRANKALGMGGTRGRIYIKHPELFKYAADPQDKQWLTEQLHMRATGGKMAYLLLEEDILDLATTEDYRDSPELKLDELKSFAAPVWMIEKMKKHME
;
A
#
# COMPACT_ATOMS: atom_id res chain seq x y z
N ASN A 1 1.94 -11.73 -10.79
CA ASN A 1 2.27 -10.43 -10.18
C ASN A 1 3.46 -9.85 -10.94
N PRO A 2 3.27 -8.86 -11.83
CA PRO A 2 4.36 -8.26 -12.61
C PRO A 2 5.47 -7.68 -11.71
N TRP A 3 5.09 -7.29 -10.49
CA TRP A 3 5.98 -6.80 -9.43
C TRP A 3 6.95 -7.86 -8.88
N ASN A 4 6.61 -9.15 -8.97
CA ASN A 4 7.52 -10.23 -8.55
C ASN A 4 8.68 -10.45 -9.55
N ILE A 5 8.72 -9.75 -10.69
CA ILE A 5 9.80 -9.91 -11.67
C ILE A 5 10.92 -8.90 -11.41
N LEU A 6 10.61 -7.72 -10.88
CA LEU A 6 11.58 -6.64 -10.63
C LEU A 6 12.41 -6.88 -9.36
N ILE A 7 11.87 -7.57 -8.35
CA ILE A 7 12.49 -7.75 -7.03
C ILE A 7 12.68 -9.24 -6.74
N LYS A 8 13.37 -9.95 -7.63
CA LYS A 8 13.81 -11.33 -7.35
C LYS A 8 15.29 -11.34 -7.05
N HIS A 9 15.61 -11.70 -5.81
CA HIS A 9 16.93 -12.15 -5.39
C HIS A 9 17.28 -13.44 -6.16
N ARG A 10 17.76 -13.30 -7.39
CA ARG A 10 18.31 -14.43 -8.14
C ARG A 10 19.75 -14.61 -7.66
N GLN A 11 20.02 -15.61 -6.82
CA GLN A 11 21.38 -16.09 -6.66
C GLN A 11 21.83 -16.67 -8.00
N ILE A 12 22.60 -15.87 -8.76
CA ILE A 12 23.23 -16.33 -9.99
C ILE A 12 24.50 -17.08 -9.58
N GLN A 13 24.41 -18.40 -9.49
CA GLN A 13 25.58 -19.27 -9.54
C GLN A 13 26.25 -19.09 -10.91
N ARG A 14 27.42 -18.43 -10.93
CA ARG A 14 28.15 -18.12 -12.15
C ARG A 14 28.85 -19.37 -12.69
N ARG A 15 28.51 -19.76 -13.92
CA ARG A 15 29.44 -20.40 -14.86
C ARG A 15 29.62 -19.47 -16.06
N GLY A 16 30.86 -19.07 -16.34
CA GLY A 16 31.27 -18.53 -17.64
C GLY A 16 31.66 -17.05 -17.66
N ARG A 17 32.91 -16.82 -18.08
CA ARG A 17 33.50 -15.54 -18.51
C ARG A 17 32.66 -14.85 -19.58
N ARG A 18 32.18 -13.64 -19.32
CA ARG A 18 32.20 -12.51 -20.29
C ARG A 18 31.87 -11.21 -19.57
N SER A 19 32.76 -10.25 -19.71
CA SER A 19 32.67 -8.87 -19.27
C SER A 19 31.57 -8.13 -20.03
N GLN A 20 30.43 -7.93 -19.38
CA GLN A 20 29.50 -6.83 -19.64
C GLN A 20 28.97 -6.34 -18.29
N LEU A 21 28.89 -5.02 -18.12
CA LEU A 21 28.45 -4.31 -16.91
C LEU A 21 27.21 -4.97 -16.30
N ALA A 22 27.40 -5.75 -15.25
CA ALA A 22 26.33 -6.39 -14.51
C ALA A 22 25.76 -5.36 -13.53
N VAL A 23 24.65 -4.72 -13.88
CA VAL A 23 23.79 -4.05 -12.90
C VAL A 23 23.30 -5.17 -11.98
N SER A 24 23.88 -5.29 -10.79
CA SER A 24 23.48 -6.35 -9.87
C SER A 24 22.10 -6.02 -9.32
N PHE A 25 21.09 -6.80 -9.71
CA PHE A 25 19.73 -6.81 -9.14
C PHE A 25 19.70 -7.28 -7.66
N THR A 26 20.79 -7.08 -6.92
CA THR A 26 20.99 -7.50 -5.53
C THR A 26 21.09 -6.32 -4.58
N ASP A 27 21.11 -5.08 -5.08
CA ASP A 27 21.10 -3.90 -4.24
C ASP A 27 19.64 -3.48 -3.94
N PRO A 28 19.21 -3.50 -2.67
CA PRO A 28 17.90 -3.02 -2.27
C PRO A 28 17.62 -1.58 -2.70
N ALA A 29 18.64 -0.69 -2.71
CA ALA A 29 18.47 0.70 -3.13
C ALA A 29 18.11 0.79 -4.62
N VAL A 30 18.82 0.05 -5.48
CA VAL A 30 18.54 -0.01 -6.92
C VAL A 30 17.14 -0.54 -7.20
N SER A 31 16.69 -1.53 -6.42
CA SER A 31 15.33 -2.07 -6.55
C SER A 31 14.24 -1.05 -6.20
N MET A 32 14.49 -0.23 -5.18
CA MET A 32 13.58 0.85 -4.78
C MET A 32 13.60 2.02 -5.76
N ASP A 33 14.76 2.34 -6.34
CA ASP A 33 14.87 3.37 -7.38
C ASP A 33 14.12 2.99 -8.66
N LEU A 34 14.12 1.71 -9.03
CA LEU A 34 13.30 1.21 -10.13
C LEU A 34 11.81 1.36 -9.83
N LEU A 35 11.36 1.04 -8.62
CA LEU A 35 9.98 1.26 -8.20
C LEU A 35 9.61 2.74 -8.27
N ARG A 36 10.46 3.63 -7.74
CA ARG A 36 10.29 5.08 -7.85
C ARG A 36 10.15 5.50 -9.32
N ALA A 37 11.04 5.05 -10.20
CA ALA A 37 11.02 5.40 -11.61
C ALA A 37 9.73 4.97 -12.33
N VAL A 38 9.19 3.79 -11.98
CA VAL A 38 7.92 3.28 -12.54
C VAL A 38 6.72 4.09 -12.05
N LEU A 39 6.72 4.52 -10.78
CA LEU A 39 5.62 5.30 -10.20
C LEU A 39 5.69 6.79 -10.50
N GLN A 40 6.87 7.30 -10.87
CA GLN A 40 7.13 8.73 -11.08
C GLN A 40 6.14 9.40 -12.05
N PRO A 41 5.71 8.80 -13.18
CA PRO A 41 4.76 9.45 -14.08
C PRO A 41 3.40 9.74 -13.42
N ASN A 42 2.83 8.76 -12.72
CA ASN A 42 1.54 8.93 -12.02
C ASN A 42 1.67 9.95 -10.88
N ILE A 43 2.76 9.88 -10.12
CA ILE A 43 3.07 10.85 -9.06
C ILE A 43 3.19 12.27 -9.66
N ASN A 44 3.84 12.42 -10.82
CA ASN A 44 3.97 13.71 -11.49
C ASN A 44 2.60 14.26 -11.93
N GLU A 45 1.70 13.42 -12.42
CA GLU A 45 0.33 13.83 -12.77
C GLU A 45 -0.44 14.34 -11.54
N GLU A 46 -0.33 13.66 -10.41
CA GLU A 46 -0.95 14.10 -9.16
C GLU A 46 -0.35 15.43 -8.65
N ILE A 47 0.98 15.57 -8.67
CA ILE A 47 1.69 16.81 -8.31
C ILE A 47 1.24 17.95 -9.22
N GLN A 48 1.15 17.71 -10.53
CA GLN A 48 0.66 18.71 -11.49
C GLN A 48 -0.79 19.09 -11.20
N GLY A 49 -1.64 18.11 -10.89
CA GLY A 49 -3.02 18.34 -10.46
C GLY A 49 -3.11 19.22 -9.21
N ILE A 50 -2.20 19.07 -8.25
CA ILE A 50 -2.10 19.94 -7.07
C ILE A 50 -1.71 21.37 -7.49
N PHE A 51 -0.62 21.53 -8.25
CA PHE A 51 -0.16 22.86 -8.67
C PHE A 51 -1.21 23.61 -9.48
N ASN A 52 -1.95 22.93 -10.36
CA ASN A 52 -3.01 23.54 -11.15
C ASN A 52 -4.11 24.19 -10.28
N LYS A 53 -4.41 23.63 -9.11
CA LYS A 53 -5.40 24.21 -8.16
C LYS A 53 -4.95 25.57 -7.61
N TYR A 54 -3.64 25.77 -7.45
CA TYR A 54 -3.06 26.97 -6.85
C TYR A 54 -2.43 27.94 -7.86
N MET A 55 -2.28 27.53 -9.13
CA MET A 55 -1.54 28.25 -10.15
C MET A 55 -1.98 29.71 -10.33
N LYS A 56 -3.30 29.98 -10.24
CA LYS A 56 -3.86 31.34 -10.34
C LYS A 56 -3.26 32.32 -9.32
N PHE A 57 -2.89 31.85 -8.14
CA PHE A 57 -2.28 32.69 -7.10
C PHE A 57 -0.84 33.03 -7.44
N PHE A 58 -0.07 32.04 -7.92
CA PHE A 58 1.31 32.25 -8.35
C PHE A 58 1.39 33.18 -9.57
N GLN A 59 0.51 32.98 -10.55
CA GLN A 59 0.40 33.87 -11.71
C GLN A 59 0.10 35.31 -11.29
N LYS A 60 -0.88 35.51 -10.41
CA LYS A 60 -1.23 36.85 -9.93
C LYS A 60 -0.09 37.50 -9.16
N ALA A 61 0.59 36.75 -8.28
CA ALA A 61 1.71 37.25 -7.51
C ALA A 61 2.91 37.62 -8.42
N ALA A 62 3.28 36.75 -9.35
CA ALA A 62 4.40 36.98 -10.26
C ALA A 62 4.14 38.19 -11.19
N GLN A 63 2.90 38.34 -11.69
CA GLN A 63 2.53 39.52 -12.46
C GLN A 63 2.64 40.80 -11.62
N ASN A 64 2.13 40.78 -10.38
CA ASN A 64 2.26 41.93 -9.49
C ASN A 64 3.72 42.29 -9.20
N VAL A 65 4.63 41.31 -9.10
CA VAL A 65 6.07 41.57 -8.95
C VAL A 65 6.61 42.28 -10.18
N ARG A 66 6.30 41.78 -11.39
CA ARG A 66 6.69 42.41 -12.66
C ARG A 66 6.15 43.85 -12.76
N ASP A 67 4.89 44.07 -12.41
CA ASP A 67 4.26 45.39 -12.48
C ASP A 67 4.97 46.42 -11.57
N ASN A 68 5.54 45.99 -10.44
CA ASN A 68 6.24 46.86 -9.50
C ASN A 68 7.75 47.02 -9.80
N VAL A 69 8.39 45.99 -10.35
CA VAL A 69 9.85 45.96 -10.54
C VAL A 69 10.27 46.36 -11.96
N GLY A 70 9.43 46.06 -12.96
CA GLY A 70 9.68 46.36 -14.37
C GLY A 70 9.74 45.10 -15.26
N GLU A 71 9.79 45.33 -16.57
CA GLU A 71 9.67 44.29 -17.61
C GLU A 71 10.83 43.28 -17.65
N GLN A 72 11.94 43.56 -16.98
CA GLN A 72 13.05 42.63 -16.82
C GLN A 72 12.70 41.41 -15.96
N VAL A 73 11.61 41.47 -15.21
CA VAL A 73 11.11 40.33 -14.44
C VAL A 73 10.32 39.40 -15.36
N ASP A 74 10.77 38.16 -15.46
CA ASP A 74 10.03 37.07 -16.10
C ASP A 74 9.07 36.39 -15.08
N PRO A 75 7.74 36.58 -15.21
CA PRO A 75 6.78 35.95 -14.30
C PRO A 75 6.79 34.42 -14.39
N GLU A 76 7.08 33.84 -15.54
CA GLU A 76 7.09 32.39 -15.74
C GLU A 76 8.26 31.76 -14.99
N GLN A 77 9.44 32.38 -15.07
CA GLN A 77 10.60 31.97 -14.28
C GLN A 77 10.31 32.01 -12.77
N LEU A 78 9.69 33.08 -12.26
CA LEU A 78 9.32 33.20 -10.84
C LEU A 78 8.35 32.11 -10.39
N ILE A 79 7.37 31.77 -11.23
CA ILE A 79 6.41 30.69 -10.94
C ILE A 79 7.15 29.35 -10.89
N HIS A 80 8.02 29.05 -11.86
CA HIS A 80 8.80 27.82 -11.87
C HIS A 80 9.71 27.68 -10.65
N GLU A 81 10.38 28.75 -10.24
CA GLU A 81 11.21 28.78 -9.03
C GLU A 81 10.36 28.55 -7.78
N THR A 82 9.20 29.20 -7.69
CA THR A 82 8.27 29.02 -6.57
C THR A 82 7.77 27.59 -6.48
N CYS A 83 7.36 26.98 -7.59
CA CYS A 83 6.92 25.58 -7.64
C CYS A 83 8.04 24.61 -7.21
N ARG A 84 9.28 24.82 -7.68
CA ARG A 84 10.45 24.02 -7.23
C ARG A 84 10.69 24.18 -5.73
N ASN A 85 10.62 25.40 -5.21
CA ASN A 85 10.78 25.67 -3.78
C ASN A 85 9.71 24.99 -2.95
N CYS A 86 8.44 24.96 -3.40
CA CYS A 86 7.39 24.20 -2.72
C CYS A 86 7.71 22.71 -2.61
N LEU A 87 8.23 22.09 -3.69
CA LEU A 87 8.63 20.68 -3.67
C LEU A 87 9.83 20.42 -2.76
N GLU A 88 10.77 21.37 -2.67
CA GLU A 88 11.91 21.27 -1.75
C GLU A 88 11.45 21.35 -0.29
N GLN A 89 10.56 22.28 0.04
CA GLN A 89 9.98 22.40 1.38
C GLN A 89 9.15 21.16 1.76
N ALA A 90 8.49 20.52 0.80
CA ALA A 90 7.77 19.27 1.02
C ALA A 90 8.69 18.08 1.37
N LYS A 91 9.99 18.15 1.11
CA LYS A 91 10.96 17.15 1.60
C LYS A 91 11.25 17.31 3.09
N ALA A 92 11.06 18.51 3.64
CA ALA A 92 11.32 18.84 5.04
C ALA A 92 10.09 18.65 5.96
N THR A 93 8.88 18.51 5.39
CA THR A 93 7.72 18.02 6.15
C THR A 93 8.05 16.68 6.79
N GLU A 94 7.55 16.48 8.02
CA GLU A 94 7.84 15.26 8.80
C GLU A 94 7.79 14.01 7.93
N PRO A 95 8.72 13.05 8.12
CA PRO A 95 8.71 11.81 7.35
C PRO A 95 7.29 11.28 7.39
N VAL A 96 6.72 11.01 6.21
CA VAL A 96 5.36 10.47 6.07
C VAL A 96 5.21 9.41 7.15
N LYS A 97 4.47 9.75 8.21
CA LYS A 97 4.28 8.82 9.30
C LYS A 97 3.62 7.64 8.62
N ARG A 98 4.29 6.49 8.67
CA ARG A 98 3.68 5.21 8.30
C ARG A 98 2.66 4.84 9.36
N GLU A 99 1.81 5.78 9.75
CA GLU A 99 0.58 5.49 10.43
C GLU A 99 -0.27 4.84 9.34
N GLY A 100 -0.18 3.51 9.26
CA GLY A 100 -1.33 2.74 8.82
C GLY A 100 -2.55 3.20 9.62
N PRO A 101 -3.77 2.91 9.16
CA PRO A 101 -4.98 3.32 9.87
C PRO A 101 -4.82 3.06 11.36
N LYS A 102 -5.12 4.05 12.20
CA LYS A 102 -5.10 3.88 13.65
C LYS A 102 -6.21 2.91 14.00
N TRP A 103 -5.85 1.63 14.03
CA TRP A 103 -6.76 0.56 14.37
C TRP A 103 -6.98 0.60 15.86
N ASP A 104 -8.24 0.73 16.26
CA ASP A 104 -8.61 0.78 17.68
C ASP A 104 -8.56 -0.63 18.29
N PRO A 105 -7.64 -0.91 19.24
CA PRO A 105 -7.56 -2.21 19.91
C PRO A 105 -8.85 -2.58 20.67
N ALA A 106 -9.69 -1.60 21.01
CA ALA A 106 -10.97 -1.84 21.67
C ALA A 106 -11.98 -2.60 20.79
N ARG A 107 -11.80 -2.59 19.46
CA ARG A 107 -12.62 -3.39 18.54
C ARG A 107 -12.41 -4.90 18.72
N LEU A 108 -11.25 -5.30 19.22
CA LEU A 108 -10.94 -6.70 19.46
C LEU A 108 -11.54 -7.19 20.78
N ASN A 109 -12.79 -7.66 20.74
CA ASN A 109 -13.52 -8.22 21.87
C ASN A 109 -13.78 -9.73 21.69
N GLU A 110 -14.45 -10.39 22.64
CA GLU A 110 -14.69 -11.85 22.59
C GLU A 110 -15.64 -12.30 21.46
N THR A 111 -16.45 -11.38 20.91
CA THR A 111 -17.36 -11.65 19.80
C THR A 111 -16.71 -11.40 18.43
N ILE A 112 -15.48 -10.88 18.40
CA ILE A 112 -14.81 -10.57 17.15
C ILE A 112 -14.48 -11.85 16.38
N THR A 113 -14.78 -11.80 15.08
CA THR A 113 -14.52 -12.88 14.15
C THR A 113 -13.55 -12.43 13.08
N PHE A 114 -12.74 -13.38 12.64
CA PHE A 114 -11.68 -13.17 11.66
C PHE A 114 -11.91 -14.01 10.42
N VAL A 115 -11.37 -13.54 9.31
CA VAL A 115 -11.32 -14.27 8.05
C VAL A 115 -9.88 -14.37 7.57
N LEU A 116 -9.54 -15.48 6.93
CA LEU A 116 -8.27 -15.60 6.23
C LEU A 116 -8.26 -14.64 5.04
N GLY A 117 -7.19 -13.88 4.86
CA GLY A 117 -7.10 -12.95 3.74
C GLY A 117 -7.17 -13.61 2.36
N SER A 118 -6.81 -14.90 2.24
CA SER A 118 -7.06 -15.66 1.00
C SER A 118 -8.55 -15.92 0.75
N ARG A 119 -9.35 -16.09 1.82
CA ARG A 119 -10.81 -16.27 1.75
C ARG A 119 -11.49 -14.94 1.46
N ALA A 120 -11.13 -13.87 2.16
CA ALA A 120 -11.62 -12.51 1.87
C ALA A 120 -11.32 -12.07 0.43
N ASN A 121 -10.09 -12.31 -0.05
CA ASN A 121 -9.72 -12.02 -1.43
C ASN A 121 -10.55 -12.83 -2.44
N LYS A 122 -10.97 -14.06 -2.10
CA LYS A 122 -11.86 -14.85 -2.96
C LYS A 122 -13.30 -14.37 -2.89
N ALA A 123 -13.78 -14.07 -1.68
CA ALA A 123 -15.15 -13.62 -1.41
C ALA A 123 -15.46 -12.30 -2.14
N LEU A 124 -14.51 -11.37 -2.19
CA LEU A 124 -14.69 -10.08 -2.89
C LEU A 124 -14.42 -10.16 -4.40
N GLY A 125 -14.57 -11.32 -5.04
CA GLY A 125 -14.33 -11.51 -6.48
C GLY A 125 -12.85 -11.48 -6.93
N MET A 126 -11.91 -11.22 -6.03
CA MET A 126 -10.49 -11.05 -6.38
C MET A 126 -9.69 -12.37 -6.49
N GLY A 127 -10.35 -13.52 -6.55
CA GLY A 127 -9.74 -14.85 -6.47
C GLY A 127 -8.70 -15.19 -7.54
N GLY A 128 -8.73 -14.52 -8.71
CA GLY A 128 -7.78 -14.74 -9.81
C GLY A 128 -6.36 -14.21 -9.54
N THR A 129 -6.20 -13.27 -8.60
CA THR A 129 -4.89 -12.70 -8.26
C THR A 129 -4.67 -12.72 -6.75
N ARG A 130 -3.66 -13.48 -6.31
CA ARG A 130 -3.33 -13.62 -4.88
C ARG A 130 -2.94 -12.28 -4.27
N GLY A 131 -3.66 -11.89 -3.21
CA GLY A 131 -3.34 -10.73 -2.38
C GLY A 131 -3.74 -9.37 -2.99
N ARG A 132 -4.61 -9.37 -4.01
CA ARG A 132 -5.11 -8.15 -4.63
C ARG A 132 -5.88 -7.27 -3.64
N ILE A 133 -6.56 -7.89 -2.67
CA ILE A 133 -7.25 -7.18 -1.57
C ILE A 133 -6.33 -6.19 -0.85
N TYR A 134 -5.06 -6.52 -0.61
CA TYR A 134 -4.13 -5.64 0.13
C TYR A 134 -3.60 -4.47 -0.68
N ILE A 135 -3.74 -4.53 -2.00
CA ILE A 135 -3.34 -3.45 -2.91
C ILE A 135 -4.53 -2.53 -3.14
N LYS A 136 -5.73 -3.10 -3.30
CA LYS A 136 -6.96 -2.33 -3.53
C LYS A 136 -7.43 -1.63 -2.26
N HIS A 137 -7.20 -2.25 -1.10
CA HIS A 137 -7.59 -1.75 0.23
C HIS A 137 -6.36 -1.65 1.13
N PRO A 138 -5.43 -0.71 0.88
CA PRO A 138 -4.26 -0.50 1.71
C PRO A 138 -4.62 -0.11 3.15
N GLU A 139 -5.80 0.46 3.36
CA GLU A 139 -6.36 0.86 4.63
C GLU A 139 -6.92 -0.30 5.45
N LEU A 140 -7.04 -1.51 4.91
CA LEU A 140 -7.61 -2.66 5.63
C LEU A 140 -6.64 -3.19 6.71
N PHE A 141 -7.15 -3.46 7.92
CA PHE A 141 -6.37 -4.11 8.98
C PHE A 141 -5.90 -5.46 8.50
N LYS A 142 -4.63 -5.80 8.76
CA LYS A 142 -4.12 -7.14 8.52
C LYS A 142 -3.12 -7.55 9.58
N TYR A 143 -3.41 -8.65 10.24
CA TYR A 143 -2.49 -9.29 11.16
C TYR A 143 -1.76 -10.43 10.46
N ALA A 144 -0.43 -10.41 10.44
CA ALA A 144 0.38 -11.48 9.87
C ALA A 144 0.53 -12.62 10.89
N ALA A 145 -0.09 -13.76 10.61
CA ALA A 145 -0.04 -14.93 11.48
C ALA A 145 1.40 -15.46 11.64
N ASP A 146 1.85 -15.59 12.89
CA ASP A 146 3.14 -16.14 13.26
C ASP A 146 3.12 -17.70 13.25
N PRO A 147 4.22 -18.39 13.60
CA PRO A 147 4.24 -19.85 13.62
C PRO A 147 3.20 -20.49 14.57
N GLN A 148 2.97 -19.89 15.74
CA GLN A 148 1.99 -20.39 16.73
C GLN A 148 0.57 -20.22 16.20
N ASP A 149 0.27 -19.07 15.60
CA ASP A 149 -1.03 -18.79 14.97
C ASP A 149 -1.32 -19.80 13.86
N LYS A 150 -0.35 -20.03 12.98
CA LYS A 150 -0.48 -20.97 11.85
C LYS A 150 -0.70 -22.40 12.30
N GLN A 151 -0.07 -22.80 13.40
CA GLN A 151 -0.29 -24.11 14.00
C GLN A 151 -1.77 -24.24 14.44
N TRP A 152 -2.26 -23.31 15.24
CA TRP A 152 -3.65 -23.31 15.70
C TRP A 152 -4.65 -23.25 14.53
N LEU A 153 -4.42 -22.39 13.53
CA LEU A 153 -5.26 -22.27 12.33
C LEU A 153 -5.33 -23.58 11.52
N THR A 154 -4.28 -24.39 11.58
CA THR A 154 -4.24 -25.70 10.91
C THR A 154 -4.97 -26.76 11.74
N GLU A 155 -4.76 -26.77 13.07
CA GLU A 155 -5.47 -27.66 14.00
C GLU A 155 -6.99 -27.45 13.97
N GLN A 156 -7.44 -26.19 13.87
CA GLN A 156 -8.86 -25.83 13.71
C GLN A 156 -9.37 -25.94 12.27
N LEU A 157 -8.58 -26.50 11.35
CA LEU A 157 -8.94 -26.72 9.94
C LEU A 157 -9.32 -25.44 9.15
N HIS A 158 -8.91 -24.27 9.63
CA HIS A 158 -9.06 -23.02 8.88
C HIS A 158 -8.04 -22.97 7.72
N MET A 159 -6.85 -23.54 7.91
CA MET A 159 -5.80 -23.69 6.90
C MET A 159 -5.54 -25.17 6.57
N ARG A 160 -5.35 -25.50 5.28
CA ARG A 160 -5.08 -26.88 4.81
C ARG A 160 -3.60 -27.30 4.86
N ALA A 161 -2.66 -26.35 4.95
CA ALA A 161 -1.23 -26.65 4.94
C ALA A 161 -0.40 -25.59 5.67
N THR A 162 0.53 -26.06 6.51
CA THR A 162 1.58 -25.27 7.19
C THR A 162 2.73 -24.96 6.23
N GLY A 163 2.44 -24.39 5.07
CA GLY A 163 3.48 -23.97 4.12
C GLY A 163 4.03 -22.59 4.49
N GLY A 164 5.32 -22.33 4.24
CA GLY A 164 6.03 -21.06 4.49
C GLY A 164 5.51 -19.79 3.78
N LYS A 165 4.25 -19.81 3.32
CA LYS A 165 3.52 -18.67 2.77
C LYS A 165 2.94 -17.84 3.93
N MET A 166 2.97 -16.51 3.79
CA MET A 166 2.29 -15.59 4.72
C MET A 166 0.78 -15.84 4.71
N ALA A 167 0.20 -15.86 5.92
CA ALA A 167 -1.25 -15.90 6.16
C ALA A 167 -1.61 -14.63 6.92
N TYR A 168 -2.57 -13.88 6.37
CA TYR A 168 -3.08 -12.67 7.02
C TYR A 168 -4.48 -12.94 7.57
N LEU A 169 -4.75 -12.40 8.74
CA LEU A 169 -6.05 -12.37 9.39
C LEU A 169 -6.63 -10.97 9.27
N LEU A 170 -7.90 -10.90 8.85
CA LEU A 170 -8.66 -9.67 8.62
C LEU A 170 -9.92 -9.74 9.49
N LEU A 171 -10.44 -8.59 9.91
CA LEU A 171 -11.71 -8.54 10.64
C LEU A 171 -12.86 -8.88 9.69
N GLU A 172 -13.76 -9.76 10.11
CA GLU A 172 -14.92 -10.11 9.29
C GLU A 172 -15.79 -8.88 9.01
N GLU A 173 -16.05 -8.08 10.04
CA GLU A 173 -16.85 -6.85 9.97
C GLU A 173 -16.36 -5.92 8.86
N ASP A 174 -15.05 -5.62 8.82
CA ASP A 174 -14.49 -4.74 7.79
C ASP A 174 -14.67 -5.30 6.36
N ILE A 175 -14.63 -6.63 6.19
CA ILE A 175 -14.86 -7.25 4.89
C ILE A 175 -16.32 -7.19 4.49
N LEU A 176 -17.23 -7.34 5.46
CA LEU A 176 -18.67 -7.20 5.23
C LEU A 176 -19.01 -5.76 4.87
N ASP A 177 -18.49 -4.79 5.61
CA ASP A 177 -18.64 -3.36 5.30
C ASP A 177 -18.13 -3.07 3.90
N LEU A 178 -16.94 -3.58 3.56
CA LEU A 178 -16.37 -3.42 2.23
C LEU A 178 -17.26 -4.02 1.14
N ALA A 179 -17.89 -5.16 1.40
CA ALA A 179 -18.81 -5.79 0.47
C ALA A 179 -20.08 -4.96 0.21
N THR A 180 -20.44 -4.04 1.10
CA THR A 180 -21.58 -3.11 0.91
C THR A 180 -21.24 -1.86 0.10
N THR A 181 -19.96 -1.58 -0.14
CA THR A 181 -19.53 -0.40 -0.92
C THR A 181 -19.92 -0.53 -2.40
N GLU A 182 -20.06 0.61 -3.09
CA GLU A 182 -20.38 0.68 -4.54
C GLU A 182 -19.45 -0.17 -5.41
N ASP A 183 -18.21 -0.36 -4.98
CA ASP A 183 -17.20 -1.19 -5.64
C ASP A 183 -17.54 -2.69 -5.68
N TYR A 184 -18.42 -3.17 -4.79
CA TYR A 184 -18.65 -4.61 -4.56
C TYR A 184 -20.12 -5.02 -4.48
N ARG A 185 -21.01 -4.18 -3.95
CA ARG A 185 -22.40 -4.54 -3.59
C ARG A 185 -23.21 -5.17 -4.72
N ASP A 186 -22.99 -4.72 -5.95
CA ASP A 186 -23.71 -5.19 -7.14
C ASP A 186 -22.84 -6.11 -8.02
N SER A 187 -21.68 -6.56 -7.50
CA SER A 187 -20.76 -7.42 -8.23
C SER A 187 -21.24 -8.87 -8.24
N PRO A 188 -21.40 -9.50 -9.42
CA PRO A 188 -21.76 -10.93 -9.52
C PRO A 188 -20.63 -11.86 -9.05
N GLU A 189 -19.42 -11.33 -8.82
CA GLU A 189 -18.28 -12.09 -8.32
C GLU A 189 -18.22 -12.16 -6.79
N LEU A 190 -19.11 -11.43 -6.10
CA LEU A 190 -19.18 -11.41 -4.64
C LEU A 190 -19.73 -12.76 -4.12
N LYS A 191 -18.96 -13.39 -3.24
CA LYS A 191 -19.22 -14.74 -2.67
C LYS A 191 -18.94 -14.75 -1.18
N LEU A 192 -19.83 -14.16 -0.40
CA LEU A 192 -19.65 -14.03 1.05
C LEU A 192 -19.62 -15.39 1.77
N ASP A 193 -20.21 -16.43 1.18
CA ASP A 193 -20.14 -17.82 1.64
C ASP A 193 -18.70 -18.37 1.70
N GLU A 194 -17.77 -17.78 0.95
CA GLU A 194 -16.35 -18.17 0.95
C GLU A 194 -15.58 -17.63 2.15
N LEU A 195 -16.10 -16.62 2.88
CA LEU A 195 -15.39 -15.98 3.99
C LEU A 195 -15.03 -16.98 5.08
N LYS A 196 -15.98 -17.84 5.46
CA LYS A 196 -15.84 -18.89 6.47
C LYS A 196 -15.05 -18.36 7.68
N SER A 197 -15.66 -17.39 8.36
CA SER A 197 -15.12 -16.71 9.52
C SER A 197 -14.94 -17.65 10.72
N PHE A 198 -14.13 -17.21 11.67
CA PHE A 198 -13.86 -17.95 12.90
C PHE A 198 -13.53 -17.01 14.06
N ALA A 199 -13.84 -17.44 15.28
CA ALA A 199 -13.40 -16.77 16.50
C ALA A 199 -11.95 -17.17 16.81
N ALA A 200 -11.09 -16.19 17.09
CA ALA A 200 -9.71 -16.44 17.51
C ALA A 200 -9.64 -16.66 19.03
N PRO A 201 -8.67 -17.45 19.53
CA PRO A 201 -8.50 -17.63 20.96
C PRO A 201 -7.93 -16.35 21.61
N VAL A 202 -8.20 -16.16 22.91
CA VAL A 202 -7.82 -14.94 23.65
C VAL A 202 -6.35 -14.59 23.50
N TRP A 203 -5.45 -15.58 23.59
CA TRP A 203 -4.00 -15.35 23.45
C TRP A 203 -3.62 -14.80 22.06
N MET A 204 -4.35 -15.14 21.01
CA MET A 204 -4.12 -14.61 19.66
C MET A 204 -4.66 -13.18 19.55
N ILE A 205 -5.83 -12.92 20.15
CA ILE A 205 -6.44 -11.59 20.22
C ILE A 205 -5.52 -10.61 20.98
N GLU A 206 -4.91 -11.03 22.08
CA GLU A 206 -3.95 -10.21 22.84
C GLU A 206 -2.72 -9.83 21.99
N LYS A 207 -2.21 -10.76 21.17
CA LYS A 207 -1.12 -10.44 20.23
C LYS A 207 -1.55 -9.44 19.17
N MET A 208 -2.79 -9.56 18.67
CA MET A 208 -3.33 -8.61 17.69
C MET A 208 -3.55 -7.23 18.29
N LYS A 209 -4.01 -7.12 19.54
CA LYS A 209 -4.14 -5.83 20.26
C LYS A 209 -2.80 -5.11 20.35
N LYS A 210 -1.75 -5.81 20.78
CA LYS A 210 -0.38 -5.29 20.82
C LYS A 210 0.18 -4.92 19.44
N HIS A 211 -0.38 -5.47 18.36
CA HIS A 211 -0.01 -5.13 16.99
C HIS A 211 -0.76 -3.88 16.48
N MET A 212 -1.91 -3.56 17.07
CA MET A 212 -2.72 -2.39 16.75
C MET A 212 -2.29 -1.13 17.52
N GLU A 213 -1.64 -1.31 18.69
CA GLU A 213 -0.99 -0.25 19.48
C GLU A 213 0.28 0.30 18.82
#